data_AF-A0A1X2GA67-F1
#
_entry.id   AF-A0A1X2GA67-F1
#
_cell.length_a   1.000
_cell.length_b   1.000
_cell.length_c   1.000
_cell.angle_alpha   90.00
_cell.angle_beta   90.00
_cell.angle_gamma   90.00
#
_symmetry.space_group_name_H-M   'P 1'
#
loop_
_entity.id
_entity.type
_entity.pdbx_description
1 polymer ?
#
loop_
_entity_poly.entity_id
_entity_poly.type
_entity_poly.pdbx_seq_one_letter_code
_entity_poly.pdbx_strand_id
1 'polypeptide(L)'
;MTSHITSKKWFPKERIDKKAHADHDQNLIRLGIYRRSFAAQSKLWIDVAILDRLFYKNNNQHRHFHRFRRTAEARRLLKRFKRLALDHMMNDLYACFWNGNDSHSHQQQRSWLSIPCRELCEFTMQKLISAVVILDKLQVVLVEIYREYTTLFRLQHFMSMAMVHMGICARLGTLAHKWAAELDDCYTVLQQWHLAFPVASKRANRYECLPDTMTRQRQIASKWSENRVSFKKPVHFESYLTHGASETAAKPSTPSLPPSDSPMNFFSMAEKDNDDLGEVLKSIEPAMN
;
A
#
# COMPACT_ATOMS: atom_id res chain seq x y z
N MET A 1 5.45 -4.76 -17.20
CA MET A 1 5.41 -6.24 -17.09
C MET A 1 3.97 -6.68 -16.93
N THR A 2 3.25 -6.76 -18.05
CA THR A 2 1.87 -7.22 -18.17
C THR A 2 1.90 -8.52 -18.95
N SER A 3 2.10 -9.65 -18.25
CA SER A 3 2.02 -10.96 -18.88
C SER A 3 0.55 -11.30 -19.14
N HIS A 4 0.27 -11.60 -20.40
CA HIS A 4 -1.03 -12.05 -20.88
C HIS A 4 -1.52 -13.28 -20.10
N ILE A 5 -2.61 -13.13 -19.36
CA ILE A 5 -3.52 -14.25 -19.07
C ILE A 5 -4.32 -14.45 -20.35
N THR A 6 -3.84 -15.33 -21.24
CA THR A 6 -4.53 -15.76 -22.46
C THR A 6 -5.60 -16.82 -22.19
N SER A 7 -5.86 -17.18 -20.93
CA SER A 7 -6.95 -18.11 -20.58
C SER A 7 -8.27 -17.38 -20.40
N LYS A 8 -9.36 -18.12 -20.64
CA LYS A 8 -10.73 -17.70 -20.35
C LYS A 8 -10.80 -17.21 -18.89
N LYS A 9 -11.17 -15.94 -18.69
CA LYS A 9 -11.18 -15.26 -17.37
C LYS A 9 -12.37 -15.64 -16.49
N TRP A 10 -13.43 -16.17 -17.09
CA TRP A 10 -14.66 -16.55 -16.40
C TRP A 10 -15.27 -17.84 -16.97
N PHE A 11 -16.03 -18.52 -16.14
CA PHE A 11 -16.75 -19.73 -16.49
C PHE A 11 -18.26 -19.58 -16.23
N PRO A 12 -19.10 -20.41 -16.87
CA PRO A 12 -20.50 -20.52 -16.51
C PRO A 12 -20.68 -21.01 -15.07
N LYS A 13 -21.72 -20.53 -14.38
CA LYS A 13 -22.06 -20.87 -12.99
C LYS A 13 -22.18 -22.38 -12.74
N GLU A 14 -22.54 -23.18 -13.73
CA GLU A 14 -22.74 -24.63 -13.59
C GLU A 14 -21.43 -25.38 -13.29
N ARG A 15 -20.27 -24.75 -13.51
CA ARG A 15 -18.95 -25.35 -13.28
C ARG A 15 -18.42 -25.22 -11.85
N ILE A 16 -19.21 -24.66 -10.94
CA ILE A 16 -18.85 -24.63 -9.53
C ILE A 16 -18.80 -26.04 -8.98
N ASP A 17 -17.78 -26.31 -8.18
CA ASP A 17 -17.72 -27.57 -7.45
C ASP A 17 -18.80 -27.60 -6.37
N LYS A 18 -19.84 -28.43 -6.59
CA LYS A 18 -20.94 -28.63 -5.65
C LYS A 18 -20.50 -29.28 -4.34
N LYS A 19 -19.30 -29.85 -4.29
CA LYS A 19 -18.73 -30.45 -3.08
C LYS A 19 -18.17 -29.40 -2.11
N ALA A 20 -17.90 -28.20 -2.59
CA ALA A 20 -17.49 -27.10 -1.74
C ALA A 20 -18.73 -26.52 -1.01
N HIS A 21 -18.85 -26.78 0.29
CA HIS A 21 -19.87 -26.18 1.14
C HIS A 21 -19.56 -24.69 1.37
N ALA A 22 -19.85 -23.85 0.37
CA ALA A 22 -19.70 -22.40 0.48
C ALA A 22 -21.02 -21.70 0.11
N ASP A 23 -21.44 -20.74 0.94
CA ASP A 23 -22.56 -19.86 0.61
C ASP A 23 -22.10 -18.80 -0.40
N HIS A 24 -22.31 -19.10 -1.68
CA HIS A 24 -21.88 -18.25 -2.78
C HIS A 24 -22.59 -16.89 -2.82
N ASP A 25 -23.87 -16.85 -2.46
CA ASP A 25 -24.65 -15.61 -2.50
C ASP A 25 -24.21 -14.67 -1.36
N GLN A 26 -24.00 -15.22 -0.16
CA GLN A 26 -23.47 -14.44 0.96
C GLN A 26 -22.05 -13.93 0.67
N ASN A 27 -21.18 -14.77 0.09
CA ASN A 27 -19.82 -14.36 -0.26
C ASN A 27 -19.78 -13.27 -1.33
N LEU A 28 -20.69 -13.33 -2.31
CA LEU A 28 -20.82 -12.29 -3.33
C LEU A 28 -21.31 -10.96 -2.75
N ILE A 29 -22.26 -11.00 -1.79
CA ILE A 29 -22.71 -9.81 -1.06
C ILE A 29 -21.53 -9.20 -0.28
N ARG A 30 -20.78 -10.01 0.45
CA ARG A 30 -19.58 -9.58 1.19
C ARG A 30 -18.54 -8.97 0.27
N LEU A 31 -18.27 -9.60 -0.87
CA LEU A 31 -17.35 -9.07 -1.89
C LEU A 31 -17.82 -7.69 -2.40
N GLY A 32 -19.12 -7.52 -2.61
CA GLY A 32 -19.72 -6.24 -3.00
C GLY A 32 -19.56 -5.15 -1.93
N ILE A 33 -19.59 -5.51 -0.65
CA ILE A 33 -19.30 -4.59 0.46
C ILE A 33 -17.84 -4.15 0.42
N TYR A 34 -16.88 -5.07 0.30
CA TYR A 34 -15.45 -4.73 0.22
C TYR A 34 -15.13 -3.88 -1.01
N ARG A 35 -15.71 -4.20 -2.18
CA ARG A 35 -15.58 -3.39 -3.40
C ARG A 35 -15.99 -1.94 -3.16
N ARG A 36 -17.16 -1.71 -2.55
CA ARG A 36 -17.63 -0.37 -2.20
C ARG A 36 -16.75 0.28 -1.15
N SER A 37 -16.31 -0.48 -0.13
CA SER A 37 -15.42 0.03 0.91
C SER A 37 -14.14 0.57 0.29
N PHE A 38 -13.46 -0.21 -0.58
CA PHE A 38 -12.20 0.19 -1.20
C PHE A 38 -12.34 1.38 -2.17
N ALA A 39 -13.50 1.52 -2.82
CA ALA A 39 -13.80 2.69 -3.65
C ALA A 39 -14.11 3.95 -2.82
N ALA A 40 -14.74 3.82 -1.66
CA ALA A 40 -15.16 4.94 -0.81
C ALA A 40 -14.02 5.62 -0.02
N GLN A 41 -12.78 5.29 -0.32
CA GLN A 41 -11.61 5.58 0.49
C GLN A 41 -11.00 6.99 0.30
N SER A 42 -11.83 7.97 -0.01
CA SER A 42 -11.39 9.35 -0.26
C SER A 42 -10.61 9.96 0.92
N LYS A 43 -10.96 9.60 2.15
CA LYS A 43 -10.34 10.15 3.38
C LYS A 43 -8.84 9.87 3.46
N LEU A 44 -8.39 8.66 3.11
CA LEU A 44 -6.97 8.34 3.09
C LEU A 44 -6.25 9.22 2.08
N TRP A 45 -6.79 9.31 0.86
CA TRP A 45 -6.15 10.05 -0.23
C TRP A 45 -6.12 11.56 -0.01
N ILE A 46 -7.09 12.12 0.72
CA ILE A 46 -7.04 13.51 1.18
C ILE A 46 -5.84 13.71 2.10
N ASP A 47 -5.67 12.86 3.12
CA ASP A 47 -4.54 12.96 4.06
C ASP A 47 -3.19 12.75 3.35
N VAL A 48 -3.14 11.87 2.33
CA VAL A 48 -1.96 11.70 1.45
C VAL A 48 -1.65 12.97 0.66
N ALA A 49 -2.66 13.61 0.06
CA ALA A 49 -2.47 14.86 -0.68
C ALA A 49 -1.95 15.99 0.21
N ILE A 50 -2.44 16.07 1.47
CA ILE A 50 -1.91 17.01 2.45
C ILE A 50 -0.44 16.70 2.77
N LEU A 51 -0.09 15.43 2.99
CA LEU A 51 1.29 15.00 3.22
C LEU A 51 2.21 15.38 2.04
N ASP A 52 1.76 15.14 0.81
CA ASP A 52 2.50 15.50 -0.41
C ASP A 52 2.73 17.02 -0.51
N ARG A 53 1.68 17.82 -0.25
CA ARG A 53 1.77 19.28 -0.26
C ARG A 53 2.73 19.80 0.81
N LEU A 54 2.68 19.24 2.02
CA LEU A 54 3.58 19.60 3.10
C LEU A 54 5.02 19.24 2.76
N PHE A 55 5.25 18.05 2.22
CA PHE A 55 6.57 17.64 1.78
C PHE A 55 7.09 18.60 0.71
N TYR A 56 6.32 18.87 -0.33
CA TYR A 56 6.74 19.78 -1.40
C TYR A 56 7.16 21.15 -0.87
N LYS A 57 6.33 21.79 -0.02
CA LYS A 57 6.62 23.12 0.55
C LYS A 57 7.87 23.14 1.43
N ASN A 58 8.14 22.05 2.14
CA ASN A 58 9.20 21.99 3.15
C ASN A 58 10.50 21.34 2.64
N ASN A 59 10.52 20.88 1.38
CA ASN A 59 11.65 20.12 0.84
C ASN A 59 12.96 20.90 0.86
N ASN A 60 12.95 22.17 0.42
CA ASN A 60 14.18 22.95 0.33
C ASN A 60 14.80 23.23 1.71
N GLN A 61 13.98 23.44 2.74
CA GLN A 61 14.44 23.72 4.10
C GLN A 61 14.86 22.44 4.84
N HIS A 62 14.21 21.32 4.56
CA HIS A 62 14.32 20.13 5.41
C HIS A 62 14.90 18.88 4.74
N ARG A 63 15.23 18.89 3.44
CA ARG A 63 15.71 17.71 2.68
C ARG A 63 16.84 16.91 3.34
N HIS A 64 17.71 17.58 4.08
CA HIS A 64 18.90 16.97 4.68
C HIS A 64 18.62 16.32 6.04
N PHE A 65 17.49 16.63 6.68
CA PHE A 65 17.14 16.04 7.97
C PHE A 65 16.57 14.64 7.81
N HIS A 66 16.96 13.76 8.73
CA HIS A 66 16.53 12.35 8.74
C HIS A 66 15.00 12.20 8.78
N ARG A 67 14.31 12.97 9.65
CA ARG A 67 12.82 13.05 9.69
C ARG A 67 12.17 13.28 8.34
N PHE A 68 12.80 14.11 7.52
CA PHE A 68 12.26 14.45 6.21
C PHE A 68 12.49 13.32 5.20
N ARG A 69 13.63 12.62 5.30
CA ARG A 69 13.88 11.38 4.54
C ARG A 69 12.89 10.27 4.92
N ARG A 70 12.49 10.19 6.19
CA ARG A 70 11.42 9.28 6.66
C ARG A 70 10.07 9.65 6.07
N THR A 71 9.71 10.92 6.05
CA THR A 71 8.51 11.40 5.34
C THR A 71 8.54 11.02 3.87
N ALA A 72 9.69 11.15 3.19
CA ALA A 72 9.86 10.69 1.80
C ALA A 72 9.67 9.17 1.64
N GLU A 73 10.07 8.37 2.63
CA GLU A 73 9.81 6.93 2.66
C GLU A 73 8.32 6.62 2.77
N ALA A 74 7.58 7.28 3.68
CA ALA A 74 6.13 7.11 3.79
C ALA A 74 5.43 7.44 2.47
N ARG A 75 5.81 8.54 1.81
CA ARG A 75 5.28 8.93 0.48
C ARG A 75 5.52 7.84 -0.58
N ARG A 76 6.73 7.26 -0.63
CA ARG A 76 7.05 6.18 -1.58
C ARG A 76 6.20 4.94 -1.33
N LEU A 77 5.96 4.58 -0.07
CA LEU A 77 5.06 3.47 0.29
C LEU A 77 3.62 3.75 -0.16
N LEU A 78 3.11 4.95 0.09
CA LEU A 78 1.78 5.37 -0.35
C LEU A 78 1.63 5.40 -1.87
N LYS A 79 2.63 5.89 -2.61
CA LYS A 79 2.67 5.80 -4.08
C LYS A 79 2.64 4.33 -4.55
N ARG A 80 3.42 3.44 -3.91
CA ARG A 80 3.44 2.00 -4.23
C ARG A 80 2.11 1.33 -3.93
N PHE A 81 1.46 1.73 -2.84
CA PHE A 81 0.14 1.27 -2.45
C PHE A 81 -0.92 1.70 -3.47
N LYS A 82 -0.93 2.98 -3.89
CA LYS A 82 -1.82 3.50 -4.94
C LYS A 82 -1.70 2.72 -6.25
N ARG A 83 -0.48 2.37 -6.65
CA ARG A 83 -0.21 1.58 -7.87
C ARG A 83 -0.78 0.16 -7.85
N LEU A 84 -1.21 -0.36 -6.69
CA LEU A 84 -1.91 -1.65 -6.64
C LEU A 84 -3.33 -1.58 -7.20
N ALA A 85 -3.93 -0.38 -7.28
CA ALA A 85 -5.25 -0.13 -7.88
C ALA A 85 -6.32 -1.13 -7.39
N LEU A 86 -6.42 -1.28 -6.05
CA LEU A 86 -7.27 -2.29 -5.42
C LEU A 86 -8.75 -2.10 -5.74
N ASP A 87 -9.18 -0.86 -5.89
CA ASP A 87 -10.52 -0.48 -6.33
C ASP A 87 -10.84 -1.02 -7.72
N HIS A 88 -9.98 -0.77 -8.71
CA HIS A 88 -10.15 -1.29 -10.07
C HIS A 88 -10.09 -2.82 -10.10
N MET A 89 -9.11 -3.41 -9.41
CA MET A 89 -8.95 -4.86 -9.36
C MET A 89 -10.18 -5.56 -8.74
N MET A 90 -10.76 -5.01 -7.67
CA MET A 90 -11.98 -5.57 -7.07
C MET A 90 -13.22 -5.34 -7.95
N ASN A 91 -13.29 -4.22 -8.66
CA ASN A 91 -14.35 -3.99 -9.64
C ASN A 91 -14.27 -5.01 -10.78
N ASP A 92 -13.09 -5.28 -11.30
CA ASP A 92 -12.86 -6.28 -12.36
C ASP A 92 -13.24 -7.68 -11.90
N LEU A 93 -12.82 -8.08 -10.69
CA LEU A 93 -13.19 -9.37 -10.11
C LEU A 93 -14.70 -9.48 -9.92
N TYR A 94 -15.35 -8.43 -9.41
CA TYR A 94 -16.80 -8.41 -9.20
C TYR A 94 -17.58 -8.43 -10.52
N ALA A 95 -17.11 -7.72 -11.54
CA ALA A 95 -17.73 -7.71 -12.86
C ALA A 95 -17.73 -9.10 -13.54
N CYS A 96 -16.77 -9.96 -13.18
CA CYS A 96 -16.71 -11.34 -13.69
C CYS A 96 -17.93 -12.20 -13.33
N PHE A 97 -18.80 -11.76 -12.42
CA PHE A 97 -20.02 -12.50 -12.04
C PHE A 97 -21.26 -12.18 -12.92
N TRP A 98 -21.22 -11.10 -13.70
CA TRP A 98 -22.37 -10.59 -14.47
C TRP A 98 -22.14 -10.54 -16.00
N ASN A 99 -21.30 -11.42 -16.56
CA ASN A 99 -20.89 -11.42 -17.97
C ASN A 99 -20.20 -10.11 -18.41
N GLY A 100 -18.89 -10.18 -18.69
CA GLY A 100 -18.04 -9.01 -18.98
C GLY A 100 -18.33 -8.22 -20.27
N ASN A 101 -19.49 -8.38 -20.90
CA ASN A 101 -19.83 -7.73 -22.18
C ASN A 101 -21.03 -6.78 -22.13
N ASP A 102 -21.92 -6.84 -21.12
CA ASP A 102 -23.13 -6.00 -21.09
C ASP A 102 -23.14 -5.04 -19.89
N SER A 103 -22.27 -4.03 -19.95
CA SER A 103 -22.17 -2.94 -18.97
C SER A 103 -23.47 -2.13 -18.79
N HIS A 104 -24.49 -2.33 -19.64
CA HIS A 104 -25.71 -1.54 -19.69
C HIS A 104 -27.02 -2.30 -19.36
N SER A 105 -27.00 -3.61 -19.11
CA SER A 105 -28.20 -4.41 -18.81
C SER A 105 -28.31 -4.87 -17.34
N HIS A 106 -27.52 -4.28 -16.45
CA HIS A 106 -27.40 -4.66 -15.04
C HIS A 106 -28.66 -4.48 -14.17
N GLN A 107 -29.76 -3.90 -14.69
CA GLN A 107 -30.97 -3.66 -13.90
C GLN A 107 -31.95 -4.84 -13.83
N GLN A 108 -31.76 -5.93 -14.60
CA GLN A 108 -32.78 -7.00 -14.69
C GLN A 108 -32.35 -8.43 -14.32
N GLN A 109 -31.07 -8.74 -14.11
CA GLN A 109 -30.65 -10.09 -13.72
C GLN A 109 -30.38 -10.20 -12.21
N ARG A 110 -31.34 -10.79 -11.49
CA ARG A 110 -31.25 -11.09 -10.04
C ARG A 110 -30.23 -12.18 -9.70
N SER A 111 -29.84 -13.03 -10.66
CA SER A 111 -28.86 -14.09 -10.45
C SER A 111 -27.59 -13.80 -11.23
N TRP A 112 -26.43 -13.93 -10.57
CA TRP A 112 -25.13 -13.97 -11.23
C TRP A 112 -25.07 -15.21 -12.15
N LEU A 113 -24.41 -15.06 -13.30
CA LEU A 113 -24.40 -16.04 -14.40
C LEU A 113 -23.03 -16.67 -14.61
N SER A 114 -21.98 -15.95 -14.24
CA SER A 114 -20.61 -16.36 -14.45
C SER A 114 -19.83 -16.39 -13.14
N ILE A 115 -18.70 -17.09 -13.15
CA ILE A 115 -17.75 -17.17 -12.04
C ILE A 115 -16.35 -16.84 -12.53
N PRO A 116 -15.51 -16.20 -11.69
CA PRO A 116 -14.11 -15.99 -12.03
C PRO A 116 -13.36 -17.33 -12.06
N CYS A 117 -12.26 -17.37 -12.81
CA CYS A 117 -11.32 -18.47 -12.69
C CYS A 117 -10.56 -18.42 -11.35
N ARG A 118 -10.13 -19.58 -10.86
CA ARG A 118 -9.37 -19.70 -9.62
C ARG A 118 -8.08 -18.85 -9.64
N GLU A 119 -7.38 -18.83 -10.77
CA GLU A 119 -6.12 -18.09 -10.92
C GLU A 119 -6.30 -16.57 -10.83
N LEU A 120 -7.47 -16.06 -11.25
CA LEU A 120 -7.80 -14.64 -11.08
C LEU A 120 -8.00 -14.31 -9.60
N CYS A 121 -8.68 -15.17 -8.85
CA CYS A 121 -8.83 -15.01 -7.41
C CYS A 121 -7.48 -15.10 -6.69
N GLU A 122 -6.61 -16.04 -7.07
CA GLU A 122 -5.25 -16.15 -6.53
C GLU A 122 -4.40 -14.91 -6.83
N PHE A 123 -4.50 -14.36 -8.03
CA PHE A 123 -3.85 -13.10 -8.38
C PHE A 123 -4.37 -11.92 -7.53
N THR A 124 -5.69 -11.81 -7.35
CA THR A 124 -6.30 -10.82 -6.46
C THR A 124 -5.80 -10.99 -5.03
N MET A 125 -5.79 -12.21 -4.51
CA MET A 125 -5.29 -12.51 -3.16
C MET A 125 -3.83 -12.08 -2.98
N GLN A 126 -2.94 -12.32 -3.96
CA GLN A 126 -1.56 -11.85 -3.91
C GLN A 126 -1.43 -10.31 -3.88
N LYS A 127 -2.34 -9.60 -4.57
CA LYS A 127 -2.42 -8.14 -4.50
C LYS A 127 -2.87 -7.66 -3.12
N LEU A 128 -3.85 -8.34 -2.50
CA LEU A 128 -4.29 -8.05 -1.13
C LEU A 128 -3.16 -8.26 -0.11
N ILE A 129 -2.40 -9.36 -0.23
CA ILE A 129 -1.22 -9.63 0.61
C ILE A 129 -0.19 -8.49 0.46
N SER A 130 0.12 -8.13 -0.79
CA SER A 130 1.07 -7.04 -1.07
C SER A 130 0.61 -5.71 -0.47
N ALA A 131 -0.68 -5.42 -0.54
CA ALA A 131 -1.30 -4.23 0.02
C ALA A 131 -1.14 -4.18 1.54
N VAL A 132 -1.48 -5.26 2.25
CA VAL A 132 -1.36 -5.30 3.71
C VAL A 132 0.09 -5.19 4.18
N VAL A 133 1.02 -5.87 3.52
CA VAL A 133 2.46 -5.75 3.84
C VAL A 133 2.96 -4.31 3.68
N ILE A 134 2.49 -3.60 2.65
CA ILE A 134 2.83 -2.18 2.46
C ILE A 134 2.22 -1.31 3.58
N LEU A 135 0.96 -1.57 3.98
CA LEU A 135 0.29 -0.83 5.05
C LEU A 135 0.92 -1.09 6.43
N ASP A 136 1.32 -2.33 6.73
CA ASP A 136 2.03 -2.66 7.97
C ASP A 136 3.37 -1.92 8.03
N LYS A 137 4.13 -1.93 6.92
CA LYS A 137 5.37 -1.17 6.80
C LYS A 137 5.13 0.33 6.95
N LEU A 138 4.06 0.84 6.35
CA LEU A 138 3.68 2.26 6.46
C LEU A 138 3.38 2.64 7.91
N GLN A 139 2.65 1.83 8.66
CA GLN A 139 2.34 2.09 10.08
C GLN A 139 3.64 2.26 10.89
N VAL A 140 4.62 1.37 10.69
CA VAL A 140 5.93 1.47 11.37
C VAL A 140 6.64 2.78 11.03
N VAL A 141 6.69 3.14 9.76
CA VAL A 141 7.31 4.40 9.31
C VAL A 141 6.58 5.62 9.87
N LEU A 142 5.25 5.63 9.91
CA LEU A 142 4.46 6.74 10.44
C LEU A 142 4.68 6.94 11.94
N VAL A 143 4.83 5.86 12.71
CA VAL A 143 5.17 5.93 14.14
C VAL A 143 6.57 6.52 14.36
N GLU A 144 7.54 6.17 13.52
CA GLU A 144 8.88 6.78 13.59
C GLU A 144 8.84 8.28 13.27
N ILE A 145 8.16 8.66 12.19
CA ILE A 145 7.99 10.07 11.83
C ILE A 145 7.34 10.82 13.00
N TYR A 146 6.26 10.28 13.57
CA TYR A 146 5.58 10.88 14.71
C TYR A 146 6.53 11.11 15.90
N ARG A 147 7.35 10.11 16.24
CA ARG A 147 8.33 10.21 17.34
C ARG A 147 9.38 11.28 17.07
N GLU A 148 9.93 11.31 15.85
CA GLU A 148 10.95 12.30 15.48
C GLU A 148 10.40 13.74 15.46
N TYR A 149 9.17 13.94 14.98
CA TYR A 149 8.50 15.24 15.05
C TYR A 149 8.06 15.61 16.48
N THR A 150 7.78 14.64 17.35
CA THR A 150 7.54 14.90 18.78
C THR A 150 8.81 15.43 19.44
N THR A 151 9.99 14.88 19.12
CA THR A 151 11.27 15.41 19.61
C THR A 151 11.50 16.83 19.11
N LEU A 152 11.27 17.08 17.81
CA LEU A 152 11.36 18.43 17.25
C LEU A 152 10.39 19.40 17.96
N PHE A 153 9.18 18.94 18.26
CA PHE A 153 8.16 19.69 18.99
C PHE A 153 8.63 20.06 20.41
N ARG A 154 9.22 19.12 21.14
CA ARG A 154 9.77 19.39 22.48
C ARG A 154 10.89 20.42 22.49
N LEU A 155 11.68 20.48 21.42
CA LEU A 155 12.76 21.46 21.24
C LEU A 155 12.27 22.85 20.82
N GLN A 156 10.95 23.06 20.69
CA GLN A 156 10.34 24.34 20.32
C GLN A 156 10.75 24.88 18.93
N HIS A 157 11.35 24.05 18.07
CA HIS A 157 11.65 24.38 16.68
C HIS A 157 10.54 23.99 15.69
N PHE A 158 10.10 24.94 14.85
CA PHE A 158 9.10 24.68 13.79
C PHE A 158 7.80 24.03 14.30
N MET A 159 7.26 24.52 15.43
CA MET A 159 6.11 23.93 16.16
C MET A 159 4.90 23.63 15.29
N SER A 160 4.48 24.60 14.48
CA SER A 160 3.31 24.45 13.62
C SER A 160 3.49 23.29 12.62
N MET A 161 4.65 23.21 11.96
CA MET A 161 4.99 22.12 11.05
C MET A 161 4.98 20.78 11.78
N ALA A 162 5.59 20.71 12.96
CA ALA A 162 5.68 19.48 13.74
C ALA A 162 4.30 18.96 14.16
N MET A 163 3.42 19.83 14.68
CA MET A 163 2.05 19.45 15.03
C MET A 163 1.27 18.92 13.84
N VAL A 164 1.38 19.56 12.67
CA VAL A 164 0.69 19.12 11.46
C VAL A 164 1.20 17.74 11.01
N HIS A 165 2.52 17.50 11.01
CA HIS A 165 3.08 16.20 10.66
C HIS A 165 2.66 15.11 11.65
N MET A 166 2.67 15.40 12.95
CA MET A 166 2.19 14.48 13.99
C MET A 166 0.73 14.12 13.78
N GLY A 167 -0.14 15.13 13.55
CA GLY A 167 -1.57 14.91 13.30
C GLY A 167 -1.85 14.06 12.06
N ILE A 168 -1.16 14.32 10.95
CA ILE A 168 -1.31 13.53 9.72
C ILE A 168 -0.78 12.12 9.92
N CYS A 169 0.36 11.93 10.60
CA CYS A 169 0.89 10.60 10.85
C CYS A 169 -0.04 9.75 11.72
N ALA A 170 -0.64 10.34 12.76
CA ALA A 170 -1.62 9.67 13.59
C ALA A 170 -2.85 9.23 12.78
N ARG A 171 -3.43 10.15 11.99
CA ARG A 171 -4.61 9.86 11.16
C ARG A 171 -4.35 8.83 10.08
N LEU A 172 -3.26 8.98 9.32
CA LEU A 172 -2.85 8.00 8.31
C LEU A 172 -2.56 6.64 8.94
N GLY A 173 -1.98 6.61 10.14
CA GLY A 173 -1.74 5.37 10.88
C GLY A 173 -3.03 4.64 11.21
N THR A 174 -4.03 5.34 11.76
CA THR A 174 -5.36 4.77 12.05
C THR A 174 -6.06 4.28 10.78
N LEU A 175 -6.04 5.07 9.71
CA LEU A 175 -6.64 4.68 8.43
C LEU A 175 -5.95 3.45 7.82
N ALA A 176 -4.61 3.42 7.83
CA ALA A 176 -3.83 2.29 7.34
C ALA A 176 -4.09 1.01 8.15
N HIS A 177 -4.21 1.11 9.47
CA HIS A 177 -4.55 -0.01 10.33
C HIS A 177 -5.95 -0.56 10.01
N LYS A 178 -6.95 0.33 9.91
CA LYS A 178 -8.31 -0.06 9.55
C LYS A 178 -8.36 -0.79 8.21
N TRP A 179 -7.64 -0.31 7.21
CA TRP A 179 -7.59 -0.97 5.89
C TRP A 179 -6.86 -2.30 5.93
N ALA A 180 -5.79 -2.41 6.70
CA ALA A 180 -5.09 -3.67 6.84
C ALA A 180 -6.04 -4.76 7.37
N ALA A 181 -6.93 -4.43 8.32
CA ALA A 181 -7.97 -5.33 8.80
C ALA A 181 -9.02 -5.65 7.71
N GLU A 182 -9.57 -4.64 7.02
CA GLU A 182 -10.56 -4.88 5.96
C GLU A 182 -10.00 -5.74 4.80
N LEU A 183 -8.72 -5.58 4.48
CA LEU A 183 -8.04 -6.39 3.46
C LEU A 183 -7.83 -7.83 3.92
N ASP A 184 -7.58 -8.06 5.21
CA ASP A 184 -7.47 -9.38 5.82
C ASP A 184 -8.83 -10.11 5.79
N ASP A 185 -9.90 -9.41 6.18
CA ASP A 185 -11.26 -9.94 6.11
C ASP A 185 -11.68 -10.25 4.66
N CYS A 186 -11.30 -9.41 3.70
CA CYS A 186 -11.54 -9.68 2.27
C CYS A 186 -10.74 -10.90 1.78
N TYR A 187 -9.49 -11.03 2.20
CA TYR A 187 -8.64 -12.16 1.87
C TYR A 187 -9.22 -13.47 2.40
N THR A 188 -9.67 -13.53 3.65
CA THR A 188 -10.24 -14.76 4.24
C THR A 188 -11.51 -15.21 3.50
N VAL A 189 -12.38 -14.27 3.13
CA VAL A 189 -13.58 -14.56 2.33
C VAL A 189 -13.21 -15.12 0.96
N LEU A 190 -12.25 -14.50 0.26
CA LEU A 190 -11.79 -14.98 -1.05
C LEU A 190 -11.05 -16.32 -0.94
N GLN A 191 -10.26 -16.52 0.10
CA GLN A 191 -9.48 -17.72 0.33
C GLN A 191 -10.38 -18.94 0.55
N GLN A 192 -11.49 -18.79 1.27
CA GLN A 192 -12.45 -19.88 1.43
C GLN A 192 -13.24 -20.11 0.13
N TRP A 193 -13.61 -19.03 -0.56
CA TRP A 193 -14.50 -19.10 -1.70
C TRP A 193 -13.83 -19.56 -3.00
N HIS A 194 -12.57 -19.18 -3.25
CA HIS A 194 -11.89 -19.49 -4.52
C HIS A 194 -11.66 -20.99 -4.74
N LEU A 195 -11.67 -21.81 -3.68
CA LEU A 195 -11.53 -23.26 -3.78
C LEU A 195 -12.71 -23.91 -4.53
N ALA A 196 -13.88 -23.26 -4.55
CA ALA A 196 -15.06 -23.72 -5.28
C ALA A 196 -14.99 -23.42 -6.79
N PHE A 197 -14.00 -22.62 -7.23
CA PHE A 197 -13.91 -22.16 -8.61
C PHE A 197 -13.05 -23.07 -9.48
N PRO A 198 -13.41 -23.22 -10.76
CA PRO A 198 -12.67 -24.06 -11.69
C PRO A 198 -11.30 -23.46 -12.03
N VAL A 199 -10.34 -24.36 -12.27
CA VAL A 199 -8.98 -24.04 -12.73
C VAL A 199 -9.03 -23.82 -14.25
N ALA A 200 -8.51 -22.69 -14.73
CA ALA A 200 -8.45 -22.37 -16.16
C ALA A 200 -7.22 -22.96 -16.85
N SER A 201 -6.11 -23.12 -16.13
CA SER A 201 -4.83 -23.55 -16.67
C SER A 201 -4.43 -24.94 -16.17
N LYS A 202 -4.06 -25.84 -17.10
CA LYS A 202 -3.40 -27.12 -16.74
C LYS A 202 -1.94 -26.96 -16.31
N ARG A 203 -1.32 -25.81 -16.56
CA ARG A 203 0.03 -25.52 -16.08
C ARG A 203 -0.03 -25.14 -14.60
N ALA A 204 0.84 -25.78 -13.81
CA ALA A 204 0.96 -25.66 -12.36
C ALA A 204 0.78 -24.23 -11.84
N ASN A 205 0.04 -24.13 -10.73
CA ASN A 205 -0.28 -22.91 -9.99
C ASN A 205 0.90 -21.93 -9.94
N ARG A 206 0.78 -20.78 -10.61
CA ARG A 206 1.78 -19.70 -10.49
C ARG A 206 1.70 -18.99 -9.15
N TYR A 207 0.57 -19.10 -8.44
CA TYR A 207 0.27 -18.35 -7.24
C TYR A 207 -0.46 -19.23 -6.22
N GLU A 208 0.27 -20.01 -5.43
CA GLU A 208 -0.34 -20.79 -4.36
C GLU A 208 -0.67 -19.89 -3.16
N CYS A 209 -1.96 -19.65 -2.93
CA CYS A 209 -2.47 -18.86 -1.81
C CYS A 209 -3.12 -19.78 -0.78
N LEU A 210 -2.32 -20.25 0.18
CA LEU A 210 -2.78 -21.03 1.33
C LEU A 210 -3.38 -20.11 2.40
N PRO A 211 -4.25 -20.60 3.29
CA PRO A 211 -4.83 -19.79 4.36
C PRO A 211 -3.78 -19.02 5.18
N ASP A 212 -2.62 -19.65 5.42
CA ASP A 212 -1.54 -19.06 6.22
C ASP A 212 -0.61 -18.14 5.41
N THR A 213 -0.77 -18.04 4.08
CA THR A 213 0.17 -17.27 3.24
C THR A 213 0.18 -15.81 3.65
N MET A 214 -0.97 -15.20 3.92
CA MET A 214 -1.04 -13.81 4.35
C MET A 214 -0.33 -13.60 5.69
N THR A 215 -0.66 -14.40 6.70
CA THR A 215 -0.02 -14.36 8.02
C THR A 215 1.50 -14.53 7.93
N ARG A 216 1.97 -15.50 7.13
CA ARG A 216 3.40 -15.76 6.92
C ARG A 216 4.10 -14.56 6.28
N GLN A 217 3.51 -13.93 5.27
CA GLN A 217 4.09 -12.75 4.63
C GLN A 217 4.15 -11.55 5.59
N ARG A 218 3.12 -11.37 6.43
CA ARG A 218 3.13 -10.34 7.49
C ARG A 218 4.19 -10.61 8.54
N GLN A 219 4.40 -11.86 8.96
CA GLN A 219 5.48 -12.22 9.89
C GLN A 219 6.87 -11.93 9.30
N ILE A 220 7.10 -12.28 8.03
CA ILE A 220 8.36 -11.95 7.34
C ILE A 220 8.57 -10.43 7.31
N ALA A 221 7.51 -9.66 7.03
CA ALA A 221 7.55 -8.21 7.06
C ALA A 221 7.76 -7.65 8.48
N SER A 222 7.21 -8.28 9.53
CA SER A 222 7.41 -7.88 10.92
C SER A 222 8.89 -8.01 11.33
N LYS A 223 9.55 -9.09 10.92
CA LYS A 223 11.00 -9.26 11.16
C LYS A 223 11.84 -8.13 10.57
N TRP A 224 11.41 -7.54 9.46
CA TRP A 224 12.06 -6.34 8.92
C TRP A 224 11.90 -5.14 9.87
N SER A 225 10.71 -4.95 10.44
CA SER A 225 10.41 -3.89 11.39
C SER A 225 11.20 -4.04 12.69
N GLU A 226 11.30 -5.25 13.23
CA GLU A 226 12.09 -5.56 14.44
C GLU A 226 13.58 -5.29 14.25
N ASN A 227 14.10 -5.46 13.04
CA ASN A 227 15.50 -5.22 12.72
C ASN A 227 15.83 -3.75 12.46
N ARG A 228 14.86 -2.84 12.48
CA ARG A 228 15.13 -1.42 12.31
C ARG A 228 15.86 -0.82 13.52
N VAL A 229 17.00 -0.20 13.22
CA VAL A 229 17.86 0.48 14.19
C VAL A 229 17.12 1.58 14.99
N SER A 230 16.11 2.22 14.39
CA SER A 230 15.26 3.24 15.02
C SER A 230 14.50 2.74 16.26
N PHE A 231 14.23 1.43 16.38
CA PHE A 231 13.64 0.83 17.57
C PHE A 231 14.67 0.35 18.59
N LYS A 232 15.90 0.05 18.14
CA LYS A 232 16.98 -0.47 18.98
C LYS A 232 17.80 0.63 19.65
N LYS A 233 17.85 1.84 19.08
CA LYS A 233 18.57 2.99 19.64
C LYS A 233 17.66 4.22 19.63
N PRO A 234 17.39 4.86 20.78
CA PRO A 234 16.66 6.12 20.80
C PRO A 234 17.44 7.15 19.98
N VAL A 235 16.78 7.73 18.98
CA VAL A 235 17.37 8.75 18.11
C VAL A 235 17.55 10.03 18.93
N HIS A 236 18.64 10.14 19.69
CA HIS A 236 19.02 11.39 20.34
C HIS A 236 19.47 12.36 19.25
N PHE A 237 18.76 13.49 19.14
CA PHE A 237 19.13 14.63 18.29
C PHE A 237 20.59 15.07 18.56
N GLU A 238 21.02 14.97 19.82
CA GLU A 238 22.39 15.24 20.27
C GLU A 238 23.44 14.33 19.62
N SER A 239 23.12 13.05 19.39
CA SER A 239 24.05 12.11 18.74
C SER A 239 24.38 12.55 17.31
N TYR A 240 23.47 13.27 16.64
CA TYR A 240 23.72 13.81 15.31
C TYR A 240 24.54 15.11 15.34
N LEU A 241 24.34 15.95 16.36
CA LEU A 241 25.18 17.15 16.57
C LEU A 241 26.62 16.77 16.96
N THR A 242 26.79 15.71 17.75
CA THR A 242 28.12 15.25 18.20
C THR A 242 28.86 14.42 17.15
N HIS A 243 28.18 13.55 16.39
CA HIS A 243 28.84 12.71 15.37
C HIS A 243 28.97 13.38 14.01
N GLY A 244 28.10 14.33 13.65
CA GLY A 244 28.24 15.11 12.40
C GLY A 244 29.47 16.02 12.40
N ALA A 245 29.96 16.45 13.56
CA ALA A 245 31.17 17.25 13.70
C ALA A 245 32.46 16.40 13.73
N SER A 246 32.38 15.16 14.20
CA SER A 246 33.56 14.30 14.37
C SER A 246 34.02 13.59 13.10
N GLU A 247 33.12 13.31 12.15
CA GLU A 247 33.50 12.62 10.90
C GLU A 247 34.26 13.52 9.91
N THR A 248 34.13 14.85 10.02
CA THR A 248 34.91 15.80 9.20
C THR A 248 36.28 16.16 9.77
N ALA A 249 36.58 15.78 11.02
CA ALA A 249 37.81 16.20 11.71
C ALA A 249 38.85 15.07 11.90
N ALA A 250 38.51 13.82 11.62
CA ALA A 250 39.40 12.68 11.86
C ALA A 250 39.73 11.89 10.59
N LYS A 251 40.56 12.46 9.72
CA LYS A 251 41.45 11.67 8.86
C LYS A 251 42.87 12.26 8.91
N PRO A 252 43.82 11.60 9.57
CA PRO A 252 45.23 11.79 9.28
C PRO A 252 45.53 11.19 7.90
N SER A 253 46.27 11.95 7.10
CA SER A 253 46.79 11.56 5.80
C SER A 253 47.83 10.45 5.91
N THR A 254 47.59 9.30 5.27
CA THR A 254 48.64 8.37 4.85
C THR A 254 48.22 7.69 3.54
N PRO A 255 49.12 7.54 2.54
CA PRO A 255 48.79 6.98 1.23
C PRO A 255 49.08 5.48 1.19
N SER A 256 48.13 4.67 0.70
CA SER A 256 48.40 3.33 0.18
C SER A 256 47.35 2.88 -0.85
N LEU A 257 47.85 2.23 -1.90
CA LEU A 257 47.20 1.68 -3.10
C LEU A 257 46.06 0.67 -2.85
N PRO A 258 45.25 0.33 -3.88
CA PRO A 258 43.90 -0.20 -3.73
C PRO A 258 43.86 -1.73 -3.60
N PRO A 259 42.74 -2.25 -3.07
CA PRO A 259 42.02 -3.23 -3.86
C PRO A 259 40.51 -2.94 -3.97
N SER A 260 40.04 -3.18 -5.19
CA SER A 260 38.71 -3.61 -5.60
C SER A 260 37.86 -4.24 -4.48
N ASP A 261 36.74 -3.58 -4.13
CA ASP A 261 35.38 -4.13 -4.14
C ASP A 261 34.46 -3.18 -3.35
N SER A 262 33.68 -2.39 -4.09
CA SER A 262 32.75 -1.39 -3.53
C SER A 262 31.38 -2.00 -3.21
N PRO A 263 30.87 -1.87 -1.97
CA PRO A 263 29.45 -1.96 -1.71
C PRO A 263 28.79 -0.59 -1.95
N MET A 264 28.08 -0.48 -3.07
CA MET A 264 26.95 0.42 -3.37
C MET A 264 27.00 1.86 -2.79
N ASN A 265 27.47 2.78 -3.64
CA ASN A 265 27.24 4.22 -3.52
C ASN A 265 25.75 4.56 -3.37
N PHE A 266 25.37 5.19 -2.25
CA PHE A 266 24.00 5.65 -1.94
C PHE A 266 23.78 7.15 -2.22
N PHE A 267 24.54 7.73 -3.15
CA PHE A 267 24.38 9.11 -3.60
C PHE A 267 24.26 9.16 -5.12
N SER A 268 23.04 9.01 -5.62
CA SER A 268 22.59 9.60 -6.89
C SER A 268 21.10 9.31 -7.03
N MET A 269 20.27 10.35 -6.87
CA MET A 269 19.10 10.57 -7.73
C MET A 269 18.39 11.85 -7.28
N ALA A 270 18.76 12.94 -7.95
CA ALA A 270 17.79 13.95 -8.31
C ALA A 270 16.88 13.33 -9.40
N GLU A 271 15.86 12.57 -8.99
CA GLU A 271 14.76 12.23 -9.89
C GLU A 271 13.91 13.49 -10.07
N LYS A 272 13.88 13.99 -11.31
CA LYS A 272 12.86 14.93 -11.78
C LYS A 272 11.50 14.22 -11.75
N ASP A 273 10.82 14.27 -10.61
CA ASP A 273 9.41 13.92 -10.46
C ASP A 273 8.58 15.01 -11.19
N ASN A 274 8.25 14.76 -12.45
CA ASN A 274 7.42 15.63 -13.31
C ASN A 274 5.97 15.11 -13.39
N ASP A 275 5.45 14.54 -12.29
CA ASP A 275 4.02 14.22 -12.16
C ASP A 275 3.35 15.34 -11.36
N ASP A 276 3.14 16.47 -12.06
CA ASP A 276 2.26 17.55 -11.64
C ASP A 276 0.82 17.02 -11.60
N LEU A 277 0.37 16.64 -10.40
CA LEU A 277 -1.03 16.31 -10.15
C LEU A 277 -1.81 17.62 -9.99
N GLY A 278 -2.06 18.27 -11.13
CA GLY A 278 -2.95 19.40 -11.23
C GLY A 278 -4.33 19.07 -10.68
N GLU A 279 -4.82 19.95 -9.80
CA GLU A 279 -6.15 19.93 -9.21
C GLU A 279 -7.22 20.04 -10.31
N VAL A 280 -8.10 19.04 -10.45
CA VAL A 280 -9.41 19.22 -11.10
C VAL A 280 -10.43 19.42 -10.00
N LEU A 281 -10.53 20.64 -9.49
CA LEU A 281 -11.71 21.09 -8.77
C LEU A 281 -12.83 21.27 -9.80
N LYS A 282 -13.76 20.31 -9.85
CA LYS A 282 -15.02 20.51 -10.58
C LYS A 282 -15.79 21.62 -9.88
N SER A 283 -15.93 22.75 -10.55
CA SER A 283 -16.81 23.85 -10.21
C SER A 283 -18.21 23.30 -9.96
N ILE A 284 -18.74 23.55 -8.76
CA ILE A 284 -20.15 23.35 -8.46
C ILE A 284 -20.88 24.55 -9.07
N GLU A 285 -21.66 24.33 -10.12
CA GLU A 285 -22.59 25.33 -10.63
C GLU A 285 -23.71 25.56 -9.59
N PRO A 286 -24.06 26.82 -9.25
CA PRO A 286 -25.23 27.10 -8.45
C PRO A 286 -26.49 26.94 -9.30
N ALA A 287 -27.44 26.15 -8.78
CA ALA A 287 -28.80 26.11 -9.30
C ALA A 287 -29.41 27.53 -9.23
N MET A 288 -29.78 28.07 -10.39
CA MET A 288 -30.75 29.17 -10.48
C MET A 288 -32.08 28.59 -10.97
N ASN A 289 -33.11 28.98 -10.21
CA ASN A 289 -34.57 28.83 -10.40
C ASN A 289 -35.07 28.39 -11.79
#